data_AF-X1QW65-F1
#
_entry.id   AF-X1QW65-F1
#
_cell.length_a   1.000
_cell.length_b   1.000
_cell.length_c   1.000
_cell.angle_alpha   90.00
_cell.angle_beta   90.00
_cell.angle_gamma   90.00
#
_symmetry.space_group_name_H-M   'P 1'
#
loop_
_entity.id
_entity.type
_entity.pdbx_description
1 polymer ?
#
loop_
_entity_poly.entity_id
_entity_poly.type
_entity_poly.pdbx_seq_one_letter_code
_entity_poly.pdbx_strand_id
1 'polypeptide(L)'
;MKKDIVEKEQIEKFYKSSADSHFGDVMVAGGGISGIQAALDLATAGFKVYLVEKSPTIGGKMAQLDKTFPTNDCSMCIESPKFIECDRHPNIEILTYTEVDSLEGEAGDFTVTLVG
;
A
#
# COMPACT_ATOMS: atom_id res chain seq x y z
N MET A 1 40.45 8.63 11.96
CA MET A 1 39.98 8.98 13.31
C MET A 1 39.11 10.23 13.39
N LYS A 2 39.44 11.38 12.77
CA LYS A 2 38.51 12.54 12.72
C LYS A 2 37.53 12.52 11.52
N LYS A 3 37.89 11.88 10.41
CA LYS A 3 37.02 11.73 9.23
C LYS A 3 35.78 10.87 9.50
N ASP A 4 35.94 9.83 10.33
CA ASP A 4 34.90 8.84 10.64
C ASP A 4 33.77 9.40 11.54
N ILE A 5 34.00 10.55 12.19
CA ILE A 5 33.05 11.20 13.10
C ILE A 5 32.12 12.14 12.31
N VAL A 6 32.64 12.81 11.29
CA VAL A 6 31.90 13.76 10.44
C VAL A 6 30.84 13.05 9.59
N GLU A 7 31.14 11.85 9.09
CA GLU A 7 30.17 11.04 8.32
C GLU A 7 28.99 10.56 9.17
N LYS A 8 29.21 10.23 10.45
CA LYS A 8 28.14 9.78 11.36
C LYS A 8 27.18 10.90 11.75
N GLU A 9 27.70 12.10 12.05
CA GLU A 9 26.86 13.27 12.34
C GLU A 9 26.02 13.70 11.13
N GLN A 10 26.57 13.55 9.92
CA GLN A 10 25.88 13.95 8.69
C GLN A 10 24.76 12.96 8.32
N ILE A 11 24.97 11.66 8.58
CA ILE A 11 23.93 10.62 8.44
C ILE A 11 22.82 10.81 9.48
N GLU A 12 23.14 11.10 10.74
CA GLU A 12 22.15 11.39 11.78
C GLU A 12 21.31 12.63 11.47
N LYS A 13 21.95 13.69 10.94
CA LYS A 13 21.25 14.90 10.49
C LYS A 13 20.33 14.63 9.31
N PHE A 14 20.74 13.80 8.36
CA PHE A 14 19.91 13.41 7.23
C PHE A 14 18.72 12.56 7.68
N TYR A 15 18.93 11.63 8.62
CA TYR A 15 17.87 10.81 9.22
C TYR A 15 16.86 11.65 10.00
N LYS A 16 17.32 12.63 10.80
CA LYS A 16 16.44 13.59 11.49
C LYS A 16 15.69 14.51 10.53
N SER A 17 16.34 14.93 9.44
CA SER A 17 15.72 15.72 8.38
C SER A 17 14.62 14.96 7.62
N SER A 18 14.76 13.63 7.47
CA SER A 18 13.72 12.76 6.91
C SER A 18 12.67 12.34 7.94
N ALA A 19 12.99 12.36 9.24
CA ALA A 19 12.02 12.09 10.30
C ALA A 19 11.02 13.24 10.51
N ASP A 20 11.39 14.48 10.17
CA ASP A 20 10.50 15.65 10.17
C ASP A 20 9.63 15.77 8.91
N SER A 21 9.99 15.07 7.82
CA SER A 21 9.07 14.87 6.70
C SER A 21 8.03 13.84 7.14
N HIS A 22 6.75 14.19 7.06
CA HIS A 22 5.62 13.39 7.54
C HIS A 22 5.53 12.06 6.76
N PHE A 23 6.38 11.10 7.11
CA PHE A 23 6.37 9.74 6.59
C PHE A 23 5.27 8.98 7.34
N GLY A 24 4.05 9.13 6.83
CA GLY A 24 2.89 8.42 7.32
C GLY A 24 2.72 7.07 6.64
N ASP A 25 2.05 6.15 7.33
CA ASP A 25 1.45 4.98 6.70
C ASP A 25 0.46 5.44 5.61
N VAL A 26 0.29 4.62 4.57
CA VAL A 26 -0.63 4.92 3.47
C VAL A 26 -1.85 4.02 3.54
N MET A 27 -3.05 4.58 3.36
CA MET A 27 -4.26 3.78 3.18
C MET A 27 -4.69 3.79 1.70
N VAL A 28 -4.98 2.61 1.16
CA VAL A 28 -5.55 2.42 -0.18
C VAL A 28 -6.96 1.90 -0.01
N ALA A 29 -7.96 2.68 -0.46
CA ALA A 29 -9.36 2.28 -0.43
C ALA A 29 -9.79 1.64 -1.76
N GLY A 30 -10.13 0.35 -1.70
CA GLY A 30 -10.57 -0.47 -2.83
C GLY A 30 -9.51 -1.48 -3.28
N GLY A 31 -9.78 -2.77 -3.06
CA GLY A 31 -8.93 -3.91 -3.39
C GLY A 31 -9.08 -4.42 -4.83
N GLY A 32 -9.44 -3.58 -5.80
CA GLY A 32 -9.40 -3.95 -7.23
C GLY A 32 -7.96 -3.95 -7.79
N ILE A 33 -7.78 -4.33 -9.05
CA ILE A 33 -6.45 -4.37 -9.72
C ILE A 33 -5.62 -3.08 -9.54
N SER A 34 -6.28 -1.91 -9.58
CA SER A 34 -5.61 -0.62 -9.39
C SER A 34 -5.12 -0.40 -7.95
N GLY A 35 -5.94 -0.76 -6.95
CA GLY A 35 -5.58 -0.61 -5.54
C GLY A 35 -4.53 -1.61 -5.11
N ILE A 36 -4.62 -2.85 -5.60
CA ILE A 36 -3.59 -3.88 -5.45
C ILE A 36 -2.25 -3.38 -5.98
N GLN A 37 -2.21 -2.85 -7.21
CA GLN A 37 -0.96 -2.34 -7.78
C GLN A 37 -0.42 -1.14 -6.99
N ALA A 38 -1.28 -0.19 -6.62
CA ALA A 38 -0.87 0.95 -5.81
C ALA A 38 -0.29 0.52 -4.46
N ALA A 39 -0.91 -0.47 -3.80
CA ALA A 39 -0.42 -1.01 -2.54
C ALA A 39 0.95 -1.67 -2.70
N LEU A 40 1.14 -2.50 -3.74
CA LEU A 40 2.43 -3.14 -4.03
C LEU A 40 3.54 -2.11 -4.32
N ASP A 41 3.25 -1.11 -5.14
CA ASP A 41 4.24 -0.09 -5.51
C ASP A 41 4.69 0.73 -4.29
N LEU A 42 3.72 1.16 -3.46
CA LEU A 42 3.99 1.90 -2.22
C LEU A 42 4.73 1.04 -1.19
N ALA A 43 4.32 -0.22 -1.03
CA ALA A 43 4.93 -1.12 -0.08
C ALA A 43 6.37 -1.48 -0.46
N THR A 44 6.63 -1.65 -1.76
CA THR A 44 7.97 -1.85 -2.33
C THR A 44 8.84 -0.61 -2.17
N ALA A 45 8.26 0.60 -2.26
CA ALA A 45 8.94 1.86 -1.97
C ALA A 45 9.26 2.06 -0.48
N GLY A 46 8.79 1.17 0.40
CA GLY A 46 9.11 1.15 1.82
C GLY A 46 8.03 1.73 2.74
N PHE A 47 6.86 2.07 2.22
CA PHE A 47 5.73 2.54 3.04
C PHE A 47 4.99 1.36 3.66
N LYS A 48 4.50 1.52 4.89
CA LYS A 48 3.44 0.65 5.44
C LYS A 48 2.12 1.03 4.77
N VAL A 49 1.38 0.03 4.29
CA VAL A 49 0.16 0.21 3.52
C VAL A 49 -0.99 -0.57 4.15
N TYR A 50 -2.12 0.10 4.37
CA TYR A 50 -3.40 -0.53 4.69
C TYR A 50 -4.27 -0.59 3.43
N LEU A 51 -4.53 -1.78 2.91
CA LEU A 51 -5.42 -2.01 1.76
C LEU A 51 -6.82 -2.38 2.26
N VAL A 52 -7.75 -1.44 2.18
CA VAL A 52 -9.14 -1.58 2.65
C VAL A 52 -10.03 -2.03 1.49
N GLU A 53 -10.77 -3.12 1.68
CA GLU A 53 -11.71 -3.66 0.70
C GLU A 53 -13.04 -4.03 1.37
N LYS A 54 -14.13 -3.51 0.80
CA LYS A 54 -15.48 -3.75 1.30
C LYS A 54 -15.96 -5.19 1.15
N SER A 55 -15.50 -5.85 0.09
CA SER A 55 -15.89 -7.20 -0.26
C SER A 55 -15.12 -8.21 0.60
N PRO A 56 -15.56 -9.48 0.61
CA PRO A 56 -14.88 -10.56 1.31
C PRO A 56 -13.45 -10.82 0.84
N THR A 57 -13.13 -10.40 -0.38
CA THR A 57 -11.85 -10.66 -1.05
C THR A 57 -11.44 -9.47 -1.91
N ILE A 58 -10.13 -9.33 -2.12
CA ILE A 58 -9.57 -8.44 -3.14
C ILE A 58 -9.74 -9.03 -4.56
N GLY A 59 -9.47 -8.22 -5.60
CA GLY A 59 -9.58 -8.56 -7.02
C GLY A 59 -10.61 -7.71 -7.77
N GLY A 60 -11.63 -7.21 -7.07
CA GLY A 60 -12.66 -6.34 -7.65
C GLY A 60 -13.36 -6.96 -8.86
N LYS A 61 -13.56 -6.16 -9.93
CA LYS A 61 -14.25 -6.63 -11.14
C LYS A 61 -13.38 -7.50 -12.05
N MET A 62 -12.07 -7.27 -12.07
CA MET A 62 -11.19 -7.99 -13.00
C MET A 62 -11.13 -9.48 -12.66
N ALA A 63 -11.21 -9.84 -11.37
CA ALA A 63 -11.32 -11.21 -10.89
C ALA A 63 -12.57 -11.95 -11.39
N GLN A 64 -13.59 -11.21 -11.87
CA GLN A 64 -14.84 -11.78 -12.39
C GLN A 64 -14.81 -11.96 -13.92
N LEU A 65 -13.82 -11.40 -14.61
CA LEU A 65 -13.66 -11.56 -16.06
C LEU A 65 -13.07 -12.94 -16.35
N ASP A 66 -13.37 -13.52 -17.51
CA ASP A 66 -12.64 -14.70 -17.99
C ASP A 66 -11.31 -14.29 -18.64
N LYS A 67 -11.40 -13.33 -19.58
CA LYS A 67 -10.29 -12.83 -20.40
C LYS A 67 -10.18 -11.32 -20.39
N THR A 68 -9.00 -10.81 -20.74
CA THR A 68 -8.71 -9.39 -20.84
C THR A 68 -8.32 -9.00 -22.27
N PHE A 69 -8.93 -7.95 -22.81
CA PHE A 69 -8.51 -7.36 -24.09
C PHE A 69 -7.26 -6.47 -23.86
N PRO A 70 -6.30 -6.37 -24.80
CA PRO A 70 -6.27 -6.91 -26.17
C PRO A 70 -5.68 -8.30 -26.31
N THR A 71 -4.94 -8.79 -25.32
CA THR A 71 -4.15 -10.02 -25.43
C THR A 71 -4.98 -11.29 -25.32
N ASN A 72 -6.21 -11.17 -24.81
CA ASN A 72 -7.10 -12.28 -24.51
C ASN A 72 -6.50 -13.26 -23.49
N ASP A 73 -5.67 -12.74 -22.57
CA ASP A 73 -5.11 -13.49 -21.46
C ASP A 73 -6.17 -13.73 -20.39
N CYS A 74 -6.05 -14.84 -19.67
CA CYS A 74 -6.90 -15.11 -18.50
C CYS A 74 -6.66 -14.04 -17.43
N SER A 75 -7.73 -13.38 -16.99
CA SER A 75 -7.70 -12.36 -15.93
C SER A 75 -6.99 -12.88 -14.67
N MET A 76 -7.37 -14.07 -14.23
CA MET A 76 -6.88 -14.68 -13.00
C MET A 76 -5.42 -15.09 -13.11
N CYS A 77 -4.92 -15.41 -14.31
CA CYS A 77 -3.49 -15.66 -14.52
C CYS A 77 -2.65 -14.39 -14.31
N ILE A 78 -3.22 -13.20 -14.55
CA ILE A 78 -2.57 -11.91 -14.31
C ILE A 78 -2.73 -11.48 -12.84
N GLU A 79 -3.92 -11.67 -12.27
CA GLU A 79 -4.22 -11.18 -10.91
C GLU A 79 -3.70 -12.08 -9.78
N SER A 80 -3.79 -13.41 -9.93
CA SER A 80 -3.35 -14.36 -8.89
C SER A 80 -1.94 -14.10 -8.35
N PRO A 81 -0.89 -13.86 -9.18
CA PRO A 81 0.42 -13.56 -8.62
C PRO A 81 0.42 -12.29 -7.76
N LYS A 82 -0.37 -11.26 -8.13
CA LYS A 82 -0.48 -10.02 -7.37
C LYS A 82 -1.21 -10.21 -6.04
N PHE A 83 -2.23 -11.08 -5.99
CA PHE A 83 -2.90 -11.40 -4.74
C PHE A 83 -1.93 -12.04 -3.74
N ILE A 84 -1.15 -13.01 -4.20
CA ILE A 84 -0.14 -13.70 -3.38
C ILE A 84 0.97 -12.74 -2.97
N GLU A 85 1.39 -11.84 -3.86
CA GLU A 85 2.37 -10.82 -3.55
C GLU A 85 1.85 -9.85 -2.48
N CYS A 86 0.63 -9.34 -2.62
CA CYS A 86 -0.01 -8.47 -1.63
C CYS A 86 -0.13 -9.14 -0.26
N ASP A 87 -0.66 -10.37 -0.22
CA ASP A 87 -0.89 -11.14 1.00
C ASP A 87 0.42 -11.45 1.76
N ARG A 88 1.52 -11.63 1.02
CA ARG A 88 2.82 -11.97 1.60
C ARG A 88 3.72 -10.76 1.84
N HIS A 89 3.35 -9.57 1.35
CA HIS A 89 4.20 -8.40 1.48
C HIS A 89 4.22 -7.91 2.93
N PRO A 90 5.39 -7.82 3.60
CA PRO A 90 5.46 -7.51 5.03
C PRO A 90 4.93 -6.12 5.39
N ASN A 91 4.94 -5.20 4.43
CA ASN A 91 4.45 -3.84 4.61
C ASN A 91 2.98 -3.64 4.18
N ILE A 92 2.26 -4.68 3.72
CA ILE A 92 0.85 -4.56 3.34
C ILE A 92 -0.01 -5.25 4.39
N GLU A 93 -1.06 -4.55 4.83
CA GLU A 93 -2.09 -5.10 5.69
C GLU A 93 -3.42 -5.02 4.96
N ILE A 94 -4.05 -6.17 4.73
CA ILE A 94 -5.29 -6.27 3.97
C ILE A 94 -6.45 -6.31 4.95
N LEU A 95 -7.38 -5.36 4.81
CA LEU A 95 -8.60 -5.24 5.61
C LEU A 95 -9.80 -5.48 4.70
N THR A 96 -10.19 -6.74 4.54
CA THR A 96 -11.41 -7.15 3.81
C THR A 96 -12.65 -7.05 4.70
N TYR A 97 -13.85 -7.05 4.11
CA TYR A 97 -15.08 -6.77 4.86
C TYR A 97 -14.97 -5.46 5.65
N THR A 98 -14.34 -4.45 5.05
CA THR A 98 -14.10 -3.18 5.74
C THR A 98 -14.28 -2.02 4.78
N GLU A 99 -14.97 -0.98 5.24
CA GLU A 99 -15.21 0.26 4.51
C GLU A 99 -14.71 1.46 5.31
N VAL A 100 -14.36 2.53 4.59
CA VAL A 100 -14.04 3.82 5.20
C VAL A 100 -15.36 4.52 5.54
N ASP A 101 -15.59 4.79 6.81
CA ASP A 101 -16.79 5.50 7.31
C ASP A 101 -16.57 7.01 7.34
N SER A 102 -15.45 7.46 7.94
CA SER A 102 -15.12 8.87 8.06
C SER A 102 -13.62 9.14 7.97
N LEU A 103 -13.28 10.37 7.57
CA LEU A 103 -11.91 10.86 7.41
C LEU A 103 -11.81 12.25 8.02
N GLU A 104 -10.85 12.42 8.92
CA GLU A 104 -10.50 13.69 9.56
C GLU A 104 -9.00 13.98 9.39
N GLY A 105 -8.60 15.24 9.60
CA GLY A 105 -7.21 15.66 9.51
C GLY A 105 -6.83 16.26 8.15
N GLU A 106 -5.53 16.28 7.86
CA GLU A 106 -4.95 16.90 6.67
C GLU A 106 -3.84 16.05 6.05
N ALA A 107 -3.30 16.49 4.91
CA ALA A 107 -2.29 15.73 4.17
C ALA A 107 -1.05 15.44 5.05
N GLY A 108 -0.82 14.16 5.35
CA GLY A 108 0.29 13.69 6.19
C GLY A 108 -0.10 13.41 7.64
N ASP A 109 -1.32 13.78 8.07
CA ASP A 109 -1.87 13.53 9.41
C ASP A 109 -3.38 13.24 9.31
N PHE A 110 -3.71 12.07 8.75
CA PHE A 110 -5.09 11.62 8.60
C PHE A 110 -5.50 10.68 9.72
N THR A 111 -6.69 10.90 10.27
CA THR A 111 -7.38 9.93 11.12
C THR A 111 -8.56 9.34 10.34
N VAL A 112 -8.55 8.03 10.11
CA VAL A 112 -9.57 7.32 9.34
C VAL A 112 -10.36 6.39 10.25
N THR A 113 -11.69 6.48 10.22
CA THR A 113 -12.57 5.53 10.90
C THR A 113 -13.03 4.46 9.91
N LEU A 114 -12.89 3.19 10.30
CA LEU A 114 -13.29 2.04 9.50
C LEU A 114 -14.52 1.35 10.12
N VAL A 115 -15.37 0.77 9.27
CA VAL A 115 -16.53 -0.04 9.65
C VAL A 115 -16.48 -1.39 8.95
N GLY A 116 -16.86 -2.47 9.63
CA GLY A 116 -16.89 -3.84 9.10
C GLY A 116 -18.05 -4.66 9.61
#